data_AF-A0AA97A8L6-F1
#
_entry.id   AF-A0AA97A8L6-F1
#
_cell.length_a   1.000
_cell.length_b   1.000
_cell.length_c   1.000
_cell.angle_alpha   90.00
_cell.angle_beta   90.00
_cell.angle_gamma   90.00
#
_symmetry.space_group_name_H-M   'P 1'
#
loop_
_entity.id
_entity.type
_entity.pdbx_description
1 polymer ?
#
loop_
_entity_poly.entity_id
_entity_poly.type
_entity_poly.pdbx_seq_one_letter_code
_entity_poly.pdbx_strand_id
1 'polypeptide(L)' 'MDKERLNHLFQLAGLSKKEFAQIMNINAQSVYAWESTQAAPYWIWSWLENYAKARMFDKMMELGKILEEGRK' A
#
# COMPACT_ATOMS: atom_id res chain seq x y z
N MET A 1 -1.04 14.51 -12.86
CA MET A 1 -1.29 14.60 -11.41
C MET A 1 -1.60 13.25 -10.76
N ASP A 2 -2.30 12.31 -11.41
CA ASP A 2 -2.64 11.04 -10.74
C ASP A 2 -1.47 10.04 -10.64
N LYS A 3 -0.61 9.91 -11.64
CA LYS A 3 0.48 8.91 -11.63
C LYS A 3 1.44 9.00 -10.45
N GLU A 4 1.91 10.21 -10.12
CA GLU A 4 2.88 10.42 -9.03
C GLU A 4 2.26 10.08 -7.68
N ARG A 5 1.00 10.46 -7.49
CA ARG A 5 0.24 10.11 -6.29
C ARG A 5 0.09 8.59 -6.14
N LEU A 6 -0.21 7.87 -7.23
CA LEU A 6 -0.42 6.42 -7.18
C LEU A 6 0.86 5.69 -6.81
N ASN A 7 1.97 6.07 -7.44
CA ASN A 7 3.29 5.51 -7.12
C ASN A 7 3.68 5.79 -5.66
N HIS A 8 3.44 7.02 -5.18
CA HIS A 8 3.70 7.36 -3.79
C HIS A 8 2.88 6.50 -2.82
N LEU A 9 1.60 6.24 -3.11
CA LEU A 9 0.78 5.37 -2.28
C LEU A 9 1.25 3.91 -2.28
N PHE A 10 1.72 3.37 -3.41
CA PHE A 10 2.35 2.05 -3.43
C PHE A 10 3.60 1.99 -2.56
N GLN A 11 4.43 3.04 -2.61
CA GLN A 11 5.62 3.16 -1.76
C GLN A 11 5.26 3.22 -0.27
N LEU A 12 4.27 4.04 0.11
CA LEU A 12 3.80 4.15 1.50
C LEU A 12 3.18 2.84 2.00
N ALA A 13 2.40 2.16 1.16
CA ALA A 13 1.89 0.82 1.45
C ALA A 13 3.01 -0.21 1.54
N GLY A 14 4.19 0.09 0.98
CA GLY A 14 5.32 -0.81 0.79
C GLY A 14 4.91 -2.06 0.01
N LEU A 15 4.07 -1.87 -1.00
CA LEU A 15 3.61 -2.91 -1.91
C LEU A 15 4.14 -2.62 -3.31
N SER A 16 4.60 -3.65 -4.00
CA SER A 16 4.72 -3.63 -5.44
C SER A 16 3.34 -3.71 -6.10
N LYS A 17 3.25 -3.22 -7.34
CA LYS A 17 2.05 -3.35 -8.18
C LYS A 17 1.62 -4.82 -8.38
N LYS A 18 2.60 -5.74 -8.43
CA LYS A 18 2.36 -7.17 -8.57
C LYS A 18 1.73 -7.78 -7.32
N GLU A 19 2.25 -7.47 -6.14
CA GLU A 19 1.69 -7.94 -4.86
C GLU A 19 0.28 -7.39 -4.67
N PHE A 20 0.06 -6.11 -4.99
CA PHE A 20 -1.27 -5.53 -4.94
C PHE A 20 -2.26 -6.23 -5.88
N ALA A 21 -1.84 -6.54 -7.11
CA ALA A 21 -2.67 -7.26 -8.06
C ALA A 21 -3.08 -8.65 -7.53
N GLN A 22 -2.15 -9.34 -6.84
CA GLN A 22 -2.42 -10.62 -6.20
C GLN A 22 -3.39 -10.47 -5.02
N ILE A 23 -3.20 -9.48 -4.14
CA ILE A 23 -4.07 -9.23 -2.98
C ILE A 23 -5.50 -8.93 -3.42
N MET A 24 -5.65 -8.08 -4.44
CA MET A 24 -6.95 -7.66 -4.94
C MET A 24 -7.57 -8.64 -5.95
N ASN A 25 -6.86 -9.71 -6.29
CA ASN A 25 -7.24 -10.66 -7.32
C ASN A 25 -7.63 -9.98 -8.65
N ILE A 26 -6.78 -9.06 -9.11
CA ILE A 26 -6.93 -8.34 -10.37
C ILE A 26 -5.75 -8.60 -11.29
N ASN A 27 -5.94 -8.35 -12.59
CA ASN A 27 -4.85 -8.52 -13.56
C ASN A 27 -3.73 -7.50 -13.30
N ALA A 28 -2.50 -7.97 -13.12
CA ALA A 28 -1.33 -7.13 -12.90
C ALA A 28 -1.10 -6.13 -14.04
N GLN A 29 -1.34 -6.51 -15.30
CA GLN A 29 -1.23 -5.63 -16.46
C GLN A 29 -2.17 -4.42 -16.36
N SER A 30 -3.38 -4.61 -15.81
CA SER A 30 -4.31 -3.50 -15.55
C SER A 30 -3.72 -2.53 -14.52
N VAL A 31 -3.08 -3.03 -13.46
CA VAL A 31 -2.41 -2.18 -12.45
C VAL A 31 -1.25 -1.39 -13.05
N TYR A 32 -0.46 -2.00 -13.96
CA TYR A 32 0.60 -1.30 -14.67
C TYR A 32 0.06 -0.24 -15.66
N ALA A 33 -1.11 -0.47 -16.25
CA ALA A 33 -1.75 0.46 -17.18
C ALA A 33 -2.26 1.75 -16.52
N TRP A 34 -2.49 1.74 -15.19
CA TRP A 34 -3.00 2.89 -14.43
C TRP A 34 -2.11 4.13 -14.43
N GLU A 35 -0.90 4.00 -14.96
CA GLU A 35 0.13 5.05 -15.01
C GLU A 35 0.49 5.47 -16.42
N SER A 36 -0.19 4.94 -17.43
CA SER A 36 0.14 5.15 -18.83
C SER A 36 -1.11 5.32 -19.71
N THR A 37 -1.99 4.32 -19.74
CA THR A 37 -3.06 4.22 -20.74
C THR A 37 -4.46 4.22 -20.14
N GLN A 38 -4.58 4.01 -18.83
CA GLN A 38 -5.86 3.95 -18.12
C GLN A 38 -5.74 4.69 -16.79
N ALA A 39 -6.84 5.24 -16.27
CA ALA A 39 -6.88 5.75 -14.91
C ALA A 39 -7.18 4.62 -13.92
N ALA A 40 -6.56 4.65 -12.73
CA ALA A 40 -6.93 3.75 -11.65
C ALA A 40 -8.38 3.98 -11.20
N PRO A 41 -9.14 2.94 -10.82
CA PRO A 41 -10.41 3.11 -10.13
C PRO A 41 -10.26 3.97 -8.87
N TYR A 42 -11.22 4.85 -8.60
CA TYR A 42 -11.11 5.83 -7.51
C TYR A 42 -10.91 5.19 -6.12
N TRP A 43 -11.47 4.02 -5.87
CA TRP A 43 -11.34 3.33 -4.59
C TRP A 43 -9.90 2.85 -4.29
N ILE A 44 -9.03 2.76 -5.31
CA ILE A 44 -7.61 2.39 -5.16
C ILE A 44 -6.89 3.37 -4.24
N TRP A 45 -7.24 4.66 -4.34
CA TRP A 45 -6.66 5.72 -3.51
C TRP A 45 -6.86 5.44 -2.02
N SER A 46 -8.13 5.26 -1.62
CA SER A 46 -8.47 4.97 -0.23
C SER A 46 -7.96 3.62 0.25
N TRP A 47 -7.92 2.61 -0.63
CA TRP A 47 -7.43 1.28 -0.26
C TRP A 47 -5.94 1.33 0.08
N LEU A 48 -5.11 1.90 -0.81
CA LEU A 48 -3.67 1.98 -0.58
C LEU A 48 -3.34 2.85 0.64
N GLU A 49 -4.04 3.98 0.81
CA GLU A 49 -3.85 4.85 1.96
C GLU A 49 -4.18 4.13 3.29
N ASN A 50 -5.31 3.41 3.34
CA ASN A 50 -5.71 2.68 4.54
C ASN A 50 -4.80 1.47 4.81
N TYR A 51 -4.37 0.76 3.77
CA TYR A 51 -3.41 -0.33 3.89
C TYR A 51 -2.07 0.16 4.47
N ALA A 52 -1.57 1.30 3.98
CA ALA A 52 -0.35 1.92 4.51
C ALA A 52 -0.49 2.30 6.00
N LYS A 53 -1.63 2.90 6.38
CA LYS A 53 -1.92 3.25 7.78
C LYS A 53 -1.98 2.01 8.68
N ALA A 54 -2.68 0.97 8.26
CA ALA A 54 -2.78 -0.29 9.00
C ALA A 54 -1.40 -0.93 9.21
N ARG A 55 -0.59 -1.02 8.14
CA ARG A 55 0.76 -1.57 8.22
C ARG A 55 1.68 -0.77 9.15
N MET A 56 1.57 0.56 9.14
CA MET A 56 2.35 1.40 10.04
C MET A 56 1.91 1.21 11.50
N PHE A 57 0.60 1.08 11.74
CA PHE A 57 0.07 0.78 13.07
C PHE A 57 0.61 -0.56 13.60
N ASP A 58 0.56 -1.63 12.80
CA ASP A 58 1.07 -2.94 13.20
C ASP A 58 2.56 -2.89 13.59
N LYS A 59 3.38 -2.19 12.79
CA LYS A 59 4.80 -1.96 13.10
C LYS A 59 5.00 -1.20 14.42
N MET A 60 4.21 -0.16 14.66
CA MET A 60 4.30 0.62 15.90
C MET A 60 3.91 -0.21 17.12
N MET A 61 2.89 -1.07 17.00
CA MET A 61 2.48 -1.98 18.06
C MET A 61 3.54 -3.04 18.35
N GLU A 62 4.19 -3.58 17.33
CA GLU A 62 5.31 -4.52 17.47
C GLU A 62 6.51 -3.87 18.17
N LEU A 63 6.90 -2.66 17.74
CA LEU A 63 7.96 -1.88 18.39
C LEU A 63 7.63 -1.59 19.86
N GLY A 64 6.37 -1.23 20.16
CA GLY A 64 5.91 -1.00 21.53
C GLY A 64 6.09 -2.22 22.43
N LYS A 65 5.74 -3.41 21.94
CA LYS A 65 5.93 -4.67 22.68
C LYS A 65 7.40 -4.96 22.97
N ILE A 66 8.26 -4.84 21.96
CA ILE A 66 9.71 -5.07 22.10
C ILE A 66 10.31 -4.14 23.18
N LEU A 67 9.90 -2.88 23.20
CA LEU A 67 10.36 -1.89 24.18
C LEU A 67 9.86 -2.17 25.60
N GLU A 68 8.64 -2.69 25.75
CA GLU A 68 8.10 -3.12 27.05
C GLU A 68 8.80 -4.37 27.58
N GLU A 69 9.11 -5.32 26.72
CA GLU A 69 9.83 -6.56 27.06
C GLU A 69 11.28 -6.30 27.44
N GLY A 70 12.00 -5.44 26.70
CA GLY A 70 13.39 -5.07 27.01
C GLY A 70 13.56 -4.18 28.25
N ARG A 71 12.47 -3.69 28.84
CA ARG A 71 12.47 -2.95 30.12
C ARG A 71 12.29 -3.85 31.35
N LYS A 72 11.90 -5.10 31.17
CA LYS A 72 11.77 -6.11 32.24
C LYS A 72 13.07 -6.86 32.43
#